data_AF-A0A6I7YXA6-F1
#
_entry.id   AF-A0A6I7YXA6-F1
#
_cell.length_a   1.000
_cell.length_b   1.000
_cell.length_c   1.000
_cell.angle_alpha   90.00
_cell.angle_beta   90.00
_cell.angle_gamma   90.00
#
_symmetry.space_group_name_H-M   'P 1'
#
loop_
_entity.id
_entity.type
_entity.pdbx_description
1 polymer ?
#
loop_
_entity_poly.entity_id
_entity_poly.type
_entity_poly.pdbx_seq_one_letter_code
_entity_poly.pdbx_strand_id
1 'polypeptide(L)'
;MKCDLCGRAMWRWPVLPTAWEEEIWSCSWCHASTHVGGEWFEVARPPYLPVEMRWERAVADGLPLDVSHAFGIFDRTLCGIQKAGMSPSDYVWLPEREDACGACREAAGVIDDRWPQAVRGEDARVSVARRL
;
A
#
# COMPACT_ATOMS: atom_id res chain seq x y z
N MET A 1 5.54 5.38 14.16
CA MET A 1 6.22 6.19 13.13
C MET A 1 5.30 7.29 12.62
N LYS A 2 5.82 8.42 12.11
CA LYS A 2 5.04 9.44 11.39
C LYS A 2 5.31 9.30 9.89
N CYS A 3 4.27 9.46 9.07
CA CYS A 3 4.39 9.46 7.62
C CYS A 3 5.13 10.72 7.17
N ASP A 4 6.20 10.53 6.41
CA ASP A 4 7.02 11.59 5.81
C ASP A 4 6.24 12.43 4.78
N LEU A 5 5.20 11.87 4.16
CA LEU A 5 4.38 12.60 3.18
C LEU A 5 3.31 13.50 3.79
N CYS A 6 2.60 13.01 4.79
CA CYS A 6 1.42 13.70 5.32
C CYS A 6 1.48 14.03 6.82
N GLY A 7 2.56 13.64 7.50
CA GLY A 7 2.78 13.89 8.92
C GLY A 7 1.91 13.07 9.89
N ARG A 8 0.95 12.28 9.38
CA ARG A 8 0.04 11.47 10.20
C ARG A 8 0.74 10.26 10.80
N ALA A 9 0.19 9.76 11.90
CA ALA A 9 0.67 8.52 12.52
C ALA A 9 0.51 7.33 11.56
N MET A 10 1.52 6.48 11.52
CA MET A 10 1.52 5.22 10.78
C MET A 10 1.33 4.05 11.72
N TRP A 11 0.80 2.96 11.18
CA TRP A 11 0.63 1.72 11.90
C TRP A 11 1.62 0.66 11.42
N ARG A 12 2.13 -0.14 12.36
CA ARG A 12 3.09 -1.23 12.07
C ARG A 12 2.35 -2.52 11.80
N TRP A 13 2.67 -3.15 10.67
CA TRP A 13 2.14 -4.46 10.29
C TRP A 13 2.47 -5.52 11.35
N PRO A 14 1.57 -6.47 11.64
CA PRO A 14 1.78 -7.50 12.64
C PRO A 14 2.44 -8.72 11.98
N VAL A 15 3.37 -8.46 11.05
CA VAL A 15 4.09 -9.49 10.29
C VAL A 15 5.43 -9.77 10.97
N LEU A 16 5.89 -11.02 10.87
CA LEU A 16 7.20 -11.39 11.38
C LEU A 16 8.30 -10.71 10.55
N PRO A 17 9.40 -10.28 11.17
CA PRO A 17 10.58 -9.81 10.45
C PRO A 17 11.03 -10.83 9.41
N THR A 18 11.37 -10.36 8.21
CA THR A 18 12.05 -11.15 7.19
C THR A 18 13.54 -10.83 7.18
N ALA A 19 14.34 -11.57 6.40
CA ALA A 19 15.75 -11.26 6.21
C ALA A 19 15.99 -9.88 5.54
N TRP A 20 14.97 -9.31 4.88
CA TRP A 20 15.07 -8.10 4.08
C TRP A 20 14.33 -6.90 4.67
N GLU A 21 13.38 -7.14 5.58
CA GLU A 21 12.49 -6.12 6.14
C GLU A 21 12.13 -6.51 7.58
N GLU A 22 12.53 -5.70 8.55
CA GLU A 22 12.23 -5.96 9.97
C GLU A 22 10.84 -5.46 10.35
N GLU A 23 10.40 -4.35 9.77
CA GLU A 23 9.09 -3.78 10.02
C GLU A 23 8.52 -3.12 8.76
N ILE A 24 7.21 -3.31 8.52
CA ILE A 24 6.46 -2.57 7.52
C ILE A 24 5.49 -1.65 8.25
N TRP A 25 5.49 -0.37 7.91
CA TRP A 25 4.60 0.65 8.45
C TRP A 25 3.73 1.20 7.32
N SER A 26 2.44 1.40 7.55
CA SER A 26 1.55 2.05 6.56
C SER A 26 0.78 3.23 7.14
N CYS A 27 0.64 4.27 6.33
CA CYS A 27 -0.24 5.40 6.63
C CYS A 27 -1.66 5.09 6.15
N SER A 28 -2.66 5.17 7.03
CA SER A 28 -4.06 4.94 6.66
C SER A 28 -4.73 6.02 5.84
N TRP A 29 -4.07 7.17 5.69
CA TRP A 29 -4.61 8.29 4.94
C TRP A 29 -4.04 8.36 3.53
N CYS A 30 -2.72 8.32 3.34
CA CYS A 30 -2.12 8.34 2.00
C CYS A 30 -1.70 6.96 1.48
N HIS A 31 -1.82 5.89 2.28
CA HIS A 31 -1.36 4.54 1.89
C HIS A 31 0.12 4.48 1.51
N ALA A 32 0.95 5.38 2.02
CA ALA A 32 2.41 5.22 1.96
C ALA A 32 2.85 4.09 2.88
N SER A 33 3.76 3.25 2.39
CA SER A 33 4.49 2.30 3.21
C SER A 33 5.87 2.83 3.56
N THR A 34 6.37 2.47 4.74
CA THR A 34 7.75 2.69 5.15
C THR A 34 8.27 1.36 5.68
N HIS A 35 9.37 0.91 5.10
CA HIS A 35 10.03 -0.34 5.39
C HIS A 35 11.23 0.00 6.27
N VAL A 36 11.35 -0.65 7.41
CA VAL A 36 12.43 -0.45 8.36
C VAL A 36 13.22 -1.75 8.45
N GLY A 37 14.55 -1.65 8.33
CA GLY A 37 15.45 -2.79 8.37
C GLY A 37 15.99 -3.15 6.99
N GLY A 38 16.35 -4.43 6.82
CA GLY A 38 17.06 -4.93 5.63
C GLY A 38 18.57 -4.93 5.77
N GLU A 39 19.27 -5.38 4.72
CA GLU A 39 20.72 -5.61 4.70
C GLU A 39 21.55 -4.39 5.15
N TRP A 40 20.98 -3.18 5.03
CA TRP A 40 21.64 -1.90 5.30
C TRP A 40 21.07 -1.15 6.53
N PHE A 41 20.14 -1.75 7.28
CA PHE A 41 19.44 -1.11 8.41
C PHE A 41 18.88 0.27 8.05
N GLU A 42 18.07 0.35 7.00
CA GLU A 42 17.54 1.62 6.48
C GLU A 42 16.07 1.82 6.87
N VAL A 43 15.65 3.08 6.86
CA VAL A 43 14.24 3.48 6.81
C VAL A 43 13.96 3.91 5.38
N ALA A 44 13.18 3.11 4.65
CA ALA A 44 12.94 3.29 3.23
C ALA A 44 11.45 3.48 2.92
N ARG A 45 11.13 4.50 2.11
CA ARG A 45 9.81 4.65 1.49
C ARG A 45 9.92 4.26 0.00
N PRO A 46 9.17 3.26 -0.47
CA PRO A 46 9.06 2.96 -1.89
C PRO A 46 8.59 4.16 -2.72
N PRO A 47 8.93 4.24 -4.01
CA PRO A 47 8.41 5.27 -4.90
C PRO A 47 6.88 5.22 -4.99
N TYR A 48 6.26 6.34 -5.36
CA TYR A 48 4.86 6.31 -5.77
C TYR A 48 4.76 5.77 -7.19
N LEU A 49 4.30 4.53 -7.31
CA LEU A 49 4.02 3.93 -8.60
C LEU A 49 2.71 4.48 -9.21
N PRO A 50 2.57 4.48 -10.55
CA PRO A 50 1.31 4.75 -11.23
C PRO A 50 0.15 3.92 -10.68
N VAL A 51 -1.08 4.43 -10.77
CA VAL A 51 -2.27 3.82 -10.15
C VAL A 51 -2.49 2.37 -10.62
N GLU A 52 -2.14 2.08 -11.87
CA GLU A 52 -2.20 0.77 -12.51
C GLU A 52 -1.12 -0.21 -12.06
N MET A 53 -0.14 0.22 -11.26
CA MET A 53 0.91 -0.62 -10.67
C MET A 53 0.89 -0.59 -9.14
N ARG A 54 -0.02 0.19 -8.56
CA ARG A 54 0.03 0.54 -7.13
C ARG A 54 -0.66 -0.46 -6.22
N TRP A 55 -1.69 -1.14 -6.73
CA TRP A 55 -2.60 -1.92 -5.90
C TRP A 55 -2.59 -3.37 -6.36
N GLU A 56 -2.41 -4.31 -5.44
CA GLU A 56 -2.68 -5.71 -5.71
C GLU A 56 -4.19 -5.98 -5.71
N ARG A 57 -4.62 -7.05 -6.37
CA ARG A 57 -5.99 -7.54 -6.22
C ARG A 57 -6.15 -8.21 -4.86
N ALA A 58 -7.23 -7.88 -4.16
CA ALA A 58 -7.61 -8.52 -2.90
C ALA A 58 -8.14 -9.94 -3.14
N VAL A 59 -7.71 -10.88 -2.31
CA VAL A 59 -8.18 -12.27 -2.31
C VAL A 59 -8.64 -12.63 -0.90
N ALA A 60 -9.87 -13.13 -0.79
CA ALA A 60 -10.45 -13.64 0.45
C ALA A 60 -11.71 -14.46 0.14
N ASP A 61 -12.02 -15.42 1.00
CA ASP A 61 -13.30 -16.12 0.97
C ASP A 61 -14.46 -15.13 1.18
N GLY A 62 -15.47 -15.22 0.30
CA GLY A 62 -16.66 -14.37 0.36
C GLY A 62 -16.48 -12.94 -0.17
N LEU A 63 -15.42 -12.67 -0.95
CA LEU A 63 -15.44 -11.56 -1.91
C LEU A 63 -16.29 -11.92 -3.14
N PRO A 64 -17.01 -10.97 -3.74
CA PRO A 64 -17.68 -11.18 -5.02
C PRO A 64 -16.66 -11.65 -6.08
N LEU A 65 -17.00 -12.70 -6.83
CA LEU A 65 -16.11 -13.28 -7.85
C LEU A 65 -16.13 -12.51 -9.17
N ASP A 66 -17.21 -11.78 -9.42
CA ASP A 66 -17.47 -10.98 -10.61
C ASP A 66 -16.89 -9.56 -10.51
N VAL A 67 -16.45 -9.15 -9.32
CA VAL A 67 -15.90 -7.82 -9.06
C VAL A 67 -14.52 -7.94 -8.42
N SER A 68 -13.53 -7.40 -9.12
CA SER A 68 -12.16 -7.29 -8.65
C SER A 68 -12.00 -6.09 -7.72
N HIS A 69 -11.53 -6.33 -6.50
CA HIS A 69 -11.28 -5.29 -5.51
C HIS A 69 -9.78 -5.04 -5.34
N ALA A 70 -9.38 -3.76 -5.24
CA ALA A 70 -8.04 -3.37 -4.82
C ALA A 70 -7.81 -3.74 -3.35
N PHE A 71 -6.73 -4.47 -3.07
CA PHE A 71 -6.22 -4.64 -1.72
C PHE A 71 -5.69 -3.31 -1.21
N GLY A 72 -6.14 -2.93 -0.01
CA GLY A 72 -5.72 -1.70 0.65
C GLY A 72 -4.71 -2.00 1.73
N ILE A 73 -5.05 -1.63 2.96
CA ILE A 73 -4.24 -1.89 4.15
C ILE A 73 -5.12 -2.55 5.21
N PHE A 74 -4.54 -3.33 6.11
CA PHE A 74 -5.24 -3.98 7.23
C PHE A 74 -6.30 -5.01 6.80
N ASP A 75 -5.95 -5.90 5.88
CA ASP A 75 -6.85 -6.95 5.38
C ASP A 75 -8.19 -6.39 4.86
N ARG A 76 -8.11 -5.16 4.32
CA ARG A 76 -9.25 -4.38 3.87
C ARG A 76 -9.03 -3.94 2.43
N THR A 77 -10.08 -4.01 1.63
CA THR A 77 -10.09 -3.41 0.29
C THR A 77 -10.14 -1.89 0.38
N LEU A 78 -9.81 -1.19 -0.72
CA LEU A 78 -9.96 0.27 -0.76
C LEU A 78 -11.40 0.74 -0.55
N CYS A 79 -12.39 -0.05 -1.00
CA CYS A 79 -13.81 0.25 -0.76
C CYS A 79 -14.31 -0.13 0.65
N GLY A 80 -13.42 -0.61 1.53
CA GLY A 80 -13.72 -0.78 2.94
C GLY A 80 -14.14 -2.18 3.38
N ILE A 81 -14.24 -3.14 2.47
CA ILE A 81 -14.57 -4.54 2.80
C ILE A 81 -13.41 -5.13 3.59
N GLN A 82 -13.70 -5.74 4.73
CA GLN A 82 -12.74 -6.47 5.54
C GLN A 82 -13.21 -7.92 5.69
N LYS A 83 -12.31 -8.87 5.45
CA LYS A 83 -12.55 -10.31 5.58
C LYS A 83 -11.38 -10.96 6.30
N ALA A 84 -11.66 -11.95 7.14
CA ALA A 84 -10.62 -12.74 7.77
C ALA A 84 -9.80 -13.46 6.70
N GLY A 85 -8.48 -13.44 6.82
CA GLY A 85 -7.58 -14.07 5.87
C GLY A 85 -7.48 -13.35 4.52
N MET A 86 -7.92 -12.10 4.41
CA MET A 86 -7.71 -11.32 3.18
C MET A 86 -6.23 -11.05 2.96
N SER A 87 -5.76 -11.28 1.74
CA SER A 87 -4.38 -11.01 1.34
C SER A 87 -4.34 -10.24 0.02
N PRO A 88 -3.23 -9.56 -0.28
CA PRO A 88 -2.92 -9.21 -1.65
C PRO A 88 -2.67 -10.48 -2.48
N SER A 89 -2.93 -10.42 -3.78
CA SER A 89 -2.57 -11.46 -4.74
C SER A 89 -1.28 -11.11 -5.49
N ASP A 90 -0.68 -12.08 -6.17
CA ASP A 90 0.46 -11.85 -7.07
C ASP A 90 0.10 -11.04 -8.33
N TYR A 91 -1.19 -10.72 -8.53
CA TYR A 91 -1.67 -9.93 -9.65
C TYR A 91 -2.05 -8.51 -9.22
N VAL A 92 -1.68 -7.56 -10.07
CA VAL A 92 -2.04 -6.16 -9.94
C VAL A 92 -3.53 -5.97 -10.22
N TRP A 93 -4.17 -5.15 -9.39
CA TRP A 93 -5.51 -4.65 -9.60
C TRP A 93 -5.47 -3.46 -10.58
N LEU A 94 -6.17 -3.60 -11.70
CA LEU A 94 -6.17 -2.60 -12.77
C LEU A 94 -7.48 -1.81 -12.73
N PRO A 95 -7.45 -0.49 -12.43
CA PRO A 95 -8.66 0.31 -12.28
C PRO A 95 -9.49 0.37 -13.57
N GLU A 96 -8.86 0.32 -14.74
CA GLU A 96 -9.53 0.45 -16.05
C GLU A 96 -10.28 -0.81 -16.50
N ARG A 97 -10.12 -1.95 -15.83
CA ARG A 97 -10.84 -3.16 -16.22
C ARG A 97 -12.34 -3.04 -15.93
N GLU A 98 -13.13 -3.72 -16.75
CA GLU A 98 -14.59 -3.75 -16.62
C GLU A 98 -15.04 -4.35 -15.28
N ASP A 99 -14.33 -5.36 -14.80
CA ASP A 99 -14.60 -6.02 -13.51
C ASP A 99 -14.05 -5.25 -12.31
N ALA A 100 -13.39 -4.10 -12.48
CA ALA A 100 -12.84 -3.34 -11.37
C ALA A 100 -13.95 -2.67 -10.53
N CYS A 101 -13.93 -2.87 -9.21
CA CYS A 101 -14.86 -2.24 -8.29
C CYS A 101 -14.82 -0.70 -8.42
N GLY A 102 -15.94 -0.08 -8.78
CA GLY A 102 -16.04 1.38 -8.95
C GLY A 102 -15.67 2.17 -7.69
N ALA A 103 -16.08 1.70 -6.51
CA ALA A 103 -15.71 2.33 -5.24
C ALA A 103 -14.20 2.22 -4.94
N CYS A 104 -13.54 1.12 -5.34
CA CYS A 104 -12.09 1.03 -5.23
C CYS A 104 -11.40 2.00 -6.21
N ARG A 105 -11.95 2.19 -7.42
CA ARG A 105 -11.43 3.15 -8.42
C ARG A 105 -11.50 4.58 -7.91
N GLU A 106 -12.63 4.99 -7.35
CA GLU A 106 -12.80 6.31 -6.75
C GLU A 106 -11.83 6.51 -5.57
N ALA A 107 -11.75 5.53 -4.67
CA ALA A 107 -10.84 5.59 -3.54
C ALA A 107 -9.37 5.68 -3.98
N ALA A 108 -8.97 4.89 -5.00
CA ALA A 108 -7.63 4.95 -5.57
C ALA A 108 -7.31 6.34 -6.12
N GLY A 109 -8.23 6.96 -6.87
CA GLY A 109 -8.06 8.33 -7.37
C GLY A 109 -7.89 9.37 -6.25
N VAL A 110 -8.72 9.29 -5.21
CA VAL A 110 -8.60 10.17 -4.03
C VAL A 110 -7.28 9.97 -3.30
N ILE A 111 -6.78 8.73 -3.22
CA ILE A 111 -5.47 8.44 -2.62
C ILE A 111 -4.36 9.01 -3.50
N ASP A 112 -4.46 8.84 -4.82
CA ASP A 112 -3.56 9.44 -5.81
C ASP A 112 -3.42 10.94 -5.56
N ASP A 113 -4.52 11.69 -5.48
CA ASP A 113 -4.51 13.14 -5.27
C ASP A 113 -3.82 13.59 -3.96
N ARG A 114 -3.66 12.69 -2.99
CA ARG A 114 -2.95 12.98 -1.73
C ARG A 114 -1.44 12.95 -1.87
N TRP A 115 -0.90 12.39 -2.96
CA TRP A 115 0.54 12.26 -3.16
C TRP A 115 1.12 13.45 -3.93
N PRO A 116 2.06 14.21 -3.32
CA PRO A 116 2.72 15.32 -4.00
C PRO A 116 3.42 14.88 -5.28
N GLN A 117 3.34 15.70 -6.34
CA GLN A 117 3.96 15.38 -7.63
C GLN A 117 5.47 15.10 -7.52
N ALA A 118 6.16 15.81 -6.62
CA ALA A 118 7.60 15.69 -6.42
C ALA A 118 8.06 14.33 -5.86
N VAL A 119 7.14 13.51 -5.36
CA VAL A 119 7.45 12.18 -4.79
C VAL A 119 6.92 11.03 -5.68
N ARG A 120 6.53 11.34 -6.93
CA ARG A 120 6.05 10.38 -7.91
C ARG A 120 7.14 9.93 -8.87
N GLY A 121 7.05 8.68 -9.35
CA GLY A 121 8.02 8.06 -10.25
C GLY A 121 9.03 7.17 -9.53
N GLU A 122 9.62 6.23 -10.27
CA GLU A 122 10.49 5.17 -9.74
C GLU A 122 11.73 5.70 -8.99
N ASP A 123 12.25 6.86 -9.42
CA ASP A 123 13.41 7.51 -8.80
C ASP A 123 13.09 8.22 -7.48
N ALA A 124 11.81 8.32 -7.09
CA ALA A 124 11.39 9.04 -5.89
C ALA A 124 11.52 8.21 -4.59
N ARG A 125 12.24 7.08 -4.61
CA ARG A 125 12.55 6.30 -3.41
C ARG A 125 13.33 7.17 -2.42
N VAL A 126 12.96 7.10 -1.14
CA VAL A 126 13.73 7.70 -0.05
C VAL A 126 14.33 6.58 0.78
N SER A 127 15.64 6.65 1.07
CA SER A 127 16.31 5.75 2.00
C SER A 127 17.23 6.54 2.93
N VAL A 128 17.13 6.30 4.23
CA VAL A 128 18.01 6.91 5.24
C VAL A 128 18.52 5.84 6.20
N ALA A 129 19.80 5.96 6.58
CA ALA A 129 20.38 5.07 7.58
C ALA A 129 19.66 5.22 8.93
N ARG A 130 19.28 4.08 9.53
CA ARG A 130 18.71 4.06 10.88
C ARG A 130 19.82 4.35 11.88
N ARG A 131 19.77 5.53 12.52
CA ARG A 131 20.66 5.81 13.66
C ARG A 131 20.20 4.95 14.84
N LEU A 132 21.10 4.10 15.33
CA LEU A 132 20.93 3.28 16.53
C LEU A 132 20.92 4.14 17.80
#